data_AF-A0A1M6VZR3-F1
#
_entry.id   AF-A0A1M6VZR3-F1
#
_cell.length_a   1.000
_cell.length_b   1.000
_cell.length_c   1.000
_cell.angle_alpha   90.00
_cell.angle_beta   90.00
_cell.angle_gamma   90.00
#
_symmetry.space_group_name_H-M   'P 1'
#
loop_
_entity.id
_entity.type
_entity.pdbx_description
1 polymer ?
#
loop_
_entity_poly.entity_id
_entity_poly.type
_entity_poly.pdbx_seq_one_letter_code
_entity_poly.pdbx_strand_id
1 'polypeptide(L)' 'MPLNDELFIQEVISLQDEMIKSENYNESKRLYAEKLVACIKKYLTSATVQITGSSSQGPFTGVGKIE' A
#
# COMPACT_ATOMS: atom_id res chain seq x y z
N MET A 1 -4.03 -4.88 11.03
CA MET A 1 -3.77 -3.44 11.16
C MET A 1 -4.58 -2.73 10.11
N PRO A 2 -5.21 -1.59 10.43
CA PRO A 2 -5.77 -0.71 9.40
C PRO A 2 -4.66 -0.34 8.40
N LEU A 3 -5.08 0.00 7.18
CA LEU A 3 -4.18 0.54 6.16
C LEU A 3 -3.38 1.71 6.75
N ASN A 4 -2.07 1.75 6.48
CA ASN A 4 -1.19 2.78 7.01
C ASN A 4 -1.09 3.96 6.02
N ASP A 5 -2.08 4.83 6.10
CA ASP A 5 -2.23 5.99 5.20
C ASP A 5 -1.06 6.96 5.32
N GLU A 6 -0.56 7.20 6.55
CA GLU A 6 0.58 8.07 6.80
C GLU A 6 1.84 7.57 6.10
N LEU A 7 2.15 6.26 6.23
CA LEU A 7 3.32 5.68 5.58
C LEU A 7 3.19 5.77 4.05
N PHE A 8 2.01 5.48 3.50
CA PHE A 8 1.77 5.58 2.07
C PHE A 8 1.97 7.00 1.55
N ILE A 9 1.43 8.02 2.25
CA ILE A 9 1.61 9.43 1.89
C ILE A 9 3.11 9.80 1.89
N GLN A 10 3.86 9.39 2.91
CA GLN A 10 5.30 9.66 3.00
C GLN A 10 6.10 9.00 1.84
N GLU A 11 5.73 7.78 1.45
CA GLU A 11 6.33 7.09 0.31
C GLU A 11 6.05 7.81 -1.01
N VAL A 12 4.82 8.30 -1.21
CA VAL A 12 4.45 9.06 -2.42
C VAL A 12 5.16 10.41 -2.48
N ILE A 13 5.29 11.13 -1.36
CA ILE A 13 6.04 12.40 -1.29
C ILE A 13 7.51 12.17 -1.63
N SER A 14 8.14 11.16 -1.02
CA SER A 14 9.54 10.81 -1.29
C SER A 14 9.77 10.47 -2.77
N LEU A 15 8.82 9.77 -3.39
CA LEU A 15 8.83 9.47 -4.82
C LEU A 15 8.75 10.75 -5.66
N GLN A 16 7.89 11.71 -5.30
CA GLN A 16 7.81 12.99 -6.01
C GLN A 16 9.10 13.79 -5.89
N ASP A 17 9.72 13.84 -4.70
CA ASP A 17 11.00 14.51 -4.48
C ASP A 17 12.15 13.89 -5.29
N GLU A 18 12.13 12.57 -5.51
CA GLU A 18 13.07 11.87 -6.39
C GLU A 18 12.88 12.31 -7.85
N MET A 19 11.63 12.41 -8.31
CA MET A 19 11.33 12.71 -9.72
C MET A 19 11.57 14.18 -10.10
N ILE A 20 11.41 15.12 -9.17
CA ILE A 20 11.71 16.55 -9.40
C ILE A 20 13.19 16.76 -9.76
N LYS A 21 14.08 15.87 -9.30
CA LYS A 21 15.52 15.92 -9.59
C LYS A 21 15.89 15.29 -10.93
N SER A 22 14.93 14.73 -11.66
CA SER A 22 15.20 14.01 -12.91
C SER A 22 15.33 14.97 -14.10
N GLU A 23 16.43 14.84 -14.84
CA GLU A 23 16.73 15.68 -16.02
C GLU A 23 15.90 15.28 -17.26
N ASN A 24 15.38 14.05 -17.30
CA ASN A 24 14.59 13.52 -18.41
C ASN A 24 13.12 13.34 -18.03
N TYR A 25 12.32 14.36 -18.33
CA TYR A 25 10.88 14.39 -18.02
C TYR A 25 10.07 13.20 -18.60
N ASN A 26 10.43 12.71 -19.78
CA ASN A 26 9.66 11.63 -20.42
C ASN A 26 9.94 10.27 -19.78
N GLU A 27 11.19 10.03 -19.41
CA GLU A 27 11.59 8.82 -18.69
C GLU A 27 11.11 8.83 -17.25
N SER A 28 11.20 9.99 -16.57
CA SER A 28 10.74 10.15 -15.19
C SER A 28 9.24 9.95 -15.03
N LYS A 29 8.41 10.35 -15.99
CA LYS A 29 6.97 10.05 -15.98
C LYS A 29 6.66 8.56 -15.92
N ARG A 30 7.38 7.76 -16.71
CA ARG A 30 7.18 6.31 -16.75
C ARG A 30 7.67 5.68 -15.44
N LEU A 31 8.86 6.07 -14.99
CA LEU A 31 9.44 5.60 -13.73
C LEU A 31 8.56 5.96 -12.53
N TYR A 32 8.00 7.17 -12.50
CA TYR A 32 7.03 7.60 -11.50
C TYR A 32 5.80 6.70 -11.46
N ALA A 33 5.19 6.43 -12.62
CA ALA A 33 4.01 5.58 -12.71
C ALA A 33 4.30 4.16 -12.23
N GLU A 34 5.43 3.57 -12.62
CA GLU A 34 5.85 2.23 -12.20
C GLU A 34 6.08 2.16 -10.68
N LYS A 35 6.75 3.16 -10.11
CA LYS A 35 6.99 3.23 -8.66
C LYS A 35 5.73 3.53 -7.85
N LEU A 36 4.82 4.34 -8.37
CA LEU A 36 3.53 4.62 -7.74
C LEU A 36 2.67 3.35 -7.64
N VAL A 37 2.63 2.54 -8.70
CA VAL A 37 1.94 1.23 -8.68
C VAL A 37 2.54 0.31 -7.61
N ALA A 38 3.87 0.29 -7.45
CA ALA A 38 4.51 -0.48 -6.40
C ALA A 38 4.11 0.00 -4.99
N CYS A 39 4.07 1.31 -4.74
CA CYS A 39 3.62 1.87 -3.46
C CYS A 39 2.16 1.49 -3.16
N ILE A 40 1.27 1.57 -4.16
CA ILE A 40 -0.14 1.19 -4.02
C ILE A 40 -0.27 -0.30 -3.67
N LYS A 41 0.47 -1.18 -4.37
CA LYS A 41 0.47 -2.61 -4.06
C LYS A 41 0.92 -2.88 -2.63
N LYS A 42 2.03 -2.27 -2.21
CA LYS A 42 2.56 -2.39 -0.85
C LYS A 42 1.54 -1.92 0.19
N TYR A 43 0.89 -0.80 -0.05
CA TYR A 43 -0.17 -0.26 0.80
C TYR A 43 -1.33 -1.25 0.92
N LEU A 44 -1.86 -1.77 -0.18
CA LEU A 44 -2.94 -2.76 -0.16
C LEU A 44 -2.55 -4.07 0.57
N THR A 45 -1.33 -4.57 0.36
CA THR A 45 -0.82 -5.77 1.06
C THR A 45 -0.54 -5.53 2.54
N SER A 46 -0.41 -4.27 2.97
CA SER A 46 -0.27 -3.95 4.41
C SER A 46 -1.58 -4.13 5.18
N ALA A 47 -2.72 -4.16 4.48
CA ALA A 47 -4.01 -4.37 5.09
C ALA A 47 -4.09 -5.75 5.75
N THR A 48 -4.65 -5.77 6.96
CA THR A 48 -5.07 -7.02 7.58
C THR A 48 -6.57 -7.00 7.76
N VAL A 49 -7.25 -8.02 7.24
CA VAL A 49 -8.70 -8.17 7.38
C VAL A 49 -8.97 -8.99 8.63
N GLN A 50 -9.74 -8.42 9.55
CA GLN A 50 -10.21 -9.13 10.73
C GLN A 50 -11.52 -9.83 10.38
N ILE A 51 -11.55 -11.16 10.54
CA ILE A 51 -12.72 -11.98 10.26
C ILE A 51 -13.38 -12.30 11.60
N THR A 52 -14.65 -11.97 11.75
CA THR A 52 -15.43 -12.33 12.93
C THR A 52 -16.62 -13.19 12.49
N GLY A 53 -16.92 -14.24 13.26
CA GLY A 53 -17.99 -15.16 12.92
C GLY A 53 -18.50 -15.95 14.12
N SER A 54 -19.56 -16.71 13.90
CA SER A 54 -20.18 -17.55 14.91
C SER A 54 -20.45 -18.93 14.31
N SER A 55 -20.06 -19.99 15.01
CA SER A 55 -20.36 -21.37 14.63
C SER A 55 -21.17 -22.05 15.73
N SER A 56 -21.56 -23.31 15.51
CA SER A 56 -22.17 -24.15 16.55
C SER A 56 -21.25 -24.39 17.77
N GLN A 57 -19.97 -24.00 17.68
CA GLN A 57 -18.96 -24.09 18.76
C GLN A 57 -18.73 -22.75 19.47
N GLY A 58 -19.43 -21.68 19.07
CA GLY A 58 -19.31 -20.34 19.65
C GLY A 58 -18.72 -19.27 18.70
N PRO A 59 -18.45 -18.05 19.21
CA PRO A 59 -17.82 -17.00 18.42
C PRO A 59 -16.37 -17.35 18.09
N PHE A 60 -15.92 -16.98 16.88
CA PHE A 60 -14.52 -17.10 16.48
C PHE A 60 -14.01 -15.81 15.84
N THR A 61 -12.70 -15.61 15.92
CA THR A 61 -11.97 -14.54 15.25
C THR A 61 -10.83 -15.13 14.41
N GLY A 62 -10.67 -14.60 13.21
CA GLY A 62 -9.61 -14.96 12.27
C GLY A 62 -8.93 -13.71 11.73
N VAL A 63 -7.75 -13.89 11.15
CA VAL A 63 -6.95 -12.79 10.59
C VAL A 63 -6.52 -13.20 9.18
N GLY A 64 -6.97 -12.45 8.18
CA GLY A 64 -6.54 -12.60 6.79
C GLY A 64 -5.52 -11.53 6.39
N LYS A 65 -4.52 -11.91 5.60
CA LYS A 65 -3.59 -10.98 4.95
C LYS A 65 -3.84 -10.96 3.45
N ILE A 66 -3.63 -9.80 2.83
CA ILE A 66 -3.60 -9.66 1.38
C ILE A 66 -2.15 -9.84 0.93
N GLU A 67 -1.86 -10.83 0.10
CA GLU A 67 -0.52 -11.16 -0.43
C GLU A 67 -0.48 -11.09 -1.95
#